data_AF-A0A7L5Z467-F1
#
_entry.id   AF-A0A7L5Z467-F1
#
_cell.length_a   1.000
_cell.length_b   1.000
_cell.length_c   1.000
_cell.angle_alpha   90.00
_cell.angle_beta   90.00
_cell.angle_gamma   90.00
#
_symmetry.space_group_name_H-M   'P 1'
#
loop_
_entity.id
_entity.type
_entity.pdbx_description
1 polymer ?
#
loop_
_entity_poly.entity_id
_entity_poly.type
_entity_poly.pdbx_seq_one_letter_code
_entity_poly.pdbx_strand_id
1 'polypeptide(L)'
;MAPNRNHLGTMYAGVLFTVAEVLGGAIILATFDATKYAPILKDMRIDYRRPATTDVVASAGLDLELSKDLARTADLGERARFELVAQIHDTEGTLVAETVGTYQLHPLS
;
A
#
# COMPACT_ATOMS: atom_id res chain seq x y z
N MET A 1 -27.64 3.28 2.37
CA MET A 1 -26.29 3.86 2.52
C MET A 1 -25.42 3.35 1.38
N ALA A 2 -24.53 4.17 0.82
CA ALA A 2 -23.51 3.67 -0.11
C ALA A 2 -22.68 2.57 0.58
N PRO A 3 -22.25 1.51 -0.12
CA PRO A 3 -21.72 0.27 0.49
C PRO A 3 -20.45 0.49 1.33
N ASN A 4 -19.76 1.61 1.14
CA ASN A 4 -18.47 1.89 1.77
C ASN A 4 -18.55 2.83 2.99
N ARG A 5 -19.75 3.17 3.47
CA ARG A 5 -19.93 4.12 4.59
C ARG A 5 -20.08 3.43 5.95
N ASN A 6 -19.57 4.07 6.99
CA ASN A 6 -19.76 3.69 8.39
C ASN A 6 -21.04 4.31 8.99
N HIS A 7 -21.26 4.07 10.28
CA HIS A 7 -22.41 4.56 11.05
C HIS A 7 -22.45 6.10 11.23
N LEU A 8 -21.35 6.80 10.95
CA LEU A 8 -21.26 8.27 10.96
C LEU A 8 -21.45 8.88 9.56
N GLY A 9 -21.74 8.06 8.55
CA GLY A 9 -21.94 8.52 7.17
C GLY A 9 -20.64 8.86 6.43
N THR A 10 -19.46 8.54 6.98
CA THR A 10 -18.16 8.72 6.32
C THR A 10 -17.62 7.38 5.85
N MET A 11 -16.55 7.36 5.05
CA MET A 11 -15.97 6.10 4.57
C MET A 11 -15.56 5.21 5.75
N TYR A 12 -15.87 3.92 5.64
CA TYR A 12 -15.49 2.94 6.63
C TYR A 12 -13.96 2.82 6.70
N ALA A 13 -13.43 2.81 7.93
CA ALA A 13 -11.99 2.73 8.20
C ALA A 13 -11.31 1.55 7.50
N GLY A 14 -12.00 0.40 7.40
CA GLY A 14 -11.48 -0.77 6.69
C GLY A 14 -11.47 -0.62 5.17
N VAL A 15 -12.33 0.22 4.57
CA VAL A 15 -12.26 0.52 3.13
C VAL A 15 -11.02 1.37 2.82
N LEU A 16 -10.76 2.39 3.66
CA LEU A 16 -9.54 3.20 3.55
C LEU A 16 -8.27 2.35 3.71
N PHE A 17 -8.28 1.42 4.67
CA PHE A 17 -7.21 0.45 4.80
C PHE A 17 -7.05 -0.41 3.54
N THR A 18 -8.15 -1.00 3.05
CA THR A 18 -8.13 -1.93 1.91
C THR A 18 -7.62 -1.26 0.64
N VAL A 19 -8.07 -0.04 0.33
CA VAL A 19 -7.63 0.64 -0.91
C VAL A 19 -6.13 0.97 -0.89
N ALA A 20 -5.56 1.24 0.29
CA ALA A 20 -4.12 1.43 0.44
C ALA A 20 -3.34 0.12 0.47
N GLU A 21 -3.86 -0.93 1.12
CA GLU A 21 -3.18 -2.23 1.24
C GLU A 21 -3.01 -2.91 -0.12
N VAL A 22 -4.01 -2.82 -1.00
CA VAL A 22 -3.95 -3.36 -2.37
C VAL A 22 -2.76 -2.80 -3.16
N LEU A 23 -2.27 -1.60 -2.84
CA LEU A 23 -1.08 -1.03 -3.48
C LEU A 23 0.20 -1.80 -3.17
N GLY A 24 0.28 -2.49 -2.03
CA GLY A 24 1.39 -3.39 -1.71
C GLY A 24 1.48 -4.58 -2.66
N GLY A 25 0.34 -5.08 -3.14
CA GLY A 25 0.28 -6.06 -4.23
C GLY A 25 0.60 -5.43 -5.59
N ALA A 26 -0.01 -4.27 -5.88
CA ALA A 26 0.14 -3.60 -7.16
C ALA A 26 1.57 -3.12 -7.45
N ILE A 27 2.33 -2.73 -6.42
CA ILE A 27 3.72 -2.28 -6.60
C ILE A 27 4.62 -3.39 -7.15
N ILE A 28 4.31 -4.66 -6.89
CA ILE A 28 5.03 -5.79 -7.49
C ILE A 28 4.82 -5.83 -8.99
N LEU A 29 3.58 -5.68 -9.44
CA LEU A 29 3.25 -5.64 -10.88
C LEU A 29 3.88 -4.43 -11.59
N ALA A 30 4.02 -3.31 -10.88
CA ALA A 30 4.53 -2.06 -11.42
C ALA A 30 6.07 -1.96 -11.42
N THR A 31 6.75 -2.65 -10.50
CA THR A 31 8.18 -2.41 -10.21
C THR A 31 9.06 -3.66 -10.31
N PHE A 32 8.50 -4.86 -10.12
CA PHE A 32 9.26 -6.12 -10.07
C PHE A 32 8.76 -7.12 -11.11
N ASP A 33 9.52 -8.20 -11.31
CA ASP A 33 9.06 -9.35 -12.09
C ASP A 33 8.08 -10.18 -11.23
N ALA A 34 6.78 -10.00 -11.47
CA ALA A 34 5.72 -10.69 -10.74
C ALA A 34 5.70 -12.21 -10.94
N THR A 35 6.48 -12.75 -11.88
CA THR A 35 6.69 -14.20 -12.02
C THR A 35 7.77 -14.73 -11.08
N LYS A 36 8.63 -13.84 -10.55
CA LYS A 36 9.74 -14.18 -9.66
C LYS A 36 9.52 -13.78 -8.23
N TYR A 37 8.67 -12.79 -7.96
CA TYR A 37 8.53 -12.22 -6.63
C TYR A 37 7.07 -12.07 -6.19
N ALA A 38 6.85 -12.20 -4.89
CA ALA A 38 5.61 -11.82 -4.23
C ALA A 38 5.88 -10.85 -3.06
N PRO A 39 4.93 -9.95 -2.75
CA PRO A 39 5.00 -9.12 -1.56
C PRO A 39 4.40 -9.87 -0.39
N ILE A 40 5.07 -9.87 0.75
CA ILE A 40 4.50 -10.37 2.01
C ILE A 40 4.37 -9.20 2.98
N LEU A 41 3.15 -8.75 3.21
CA LEU A 41 2.85 -7.75 4.23
C LEU A 41 3.16 -8.32 5.62
N LYS A 42 3.94 -7.60 6.41
CA LYS A 42 4.34 -7.99 7.77
C LYS A 42 3.54 -7.24 8.82
N ASP A 43 3.33 -5.95 8.59
CA ASP A 43 2.53 -5.06 9.41
C ASP A 43 2.14 -3.84 8.58
N MET A 44 1.06 -3.17 8.99
CA MET A 44 0.62 -1.94 8.36
C MET A 44 -0.01 -1.03 9.42
N ARG A 45 0.43 0.23 9.42
CA ARG A 45 -0.12 1.29 10.24
C ARG A 45 -0.89 2.25 9.36
N ILE A 46 -2.05 2.71 9.84
CA ILE A 46 -2.86 3.73 9.16
C ILE A 46 -3.11 4.91 10.11
N ASP A 47 -2.86 6.12 9.61
CA ASP A 47 -3.22 7.39 10.22
C ASP A 47 -4.49 7.92 9.55
N TYR A 48 -5.62 7.89 10.26
CA TYR A 48 -6.85 8.54 9.81
C TYR A 48 -6.78 10.04 10.11
N ARG A 49 -6.57 10.85 9.08
CA ARG A 49 -6.32 12.30 9.22
C ARG A 49 -7.60 13.11 9.23
N ARG A 50 -8.54 12.79 8.33
CA ARG A 50 -9.82 13.49 8.16
C ARG A 50 -10.93 12.52 7.73
N PRO A 51 -12.21 12.79 8.05
CA PRO A 51 -13.30 11.96 7.57
C PRO A 51 -13.41 12.04 6.04
N ALA A 52 -13.35 10.90 5.35
CA ALA A 52 -13.60 10.84 3.91
C ALA A 52 -15.11 10.79 3.65
N THR A 53 -15.65 11.81 2.99
CA THR A 53 -17.10 11.94 2.71
C THR A 53 -17.46 11.70 1.25
N THR A 54 -16.47 11.69 0.35
CA THR A 54 -16.58 11.40 -1.08
C THR A 54 -15.78 10.15 -1.44
N ASP A 55 -15.66 9.86 -2.74
CA ASP A 55 -14.76 8.80 -3.24
C ASP A 55 -13.30 9.15 -2.92
N VAL A 56 -12.44 8.13 -2.84
CA VAL A 56 -11.02 8.30 -2.52
C VAL A 56 -10.13 7.61 -3.54
N VAL A 57 -8.92 8.12 -3.65
CA VAL A 57 -7.83 7.53 -4.45
C VAL A 57 -6.64 7.32 -3.55
N ALA A 58 -6.11 6.10 -3.53
CA ALA A 58 -4.84 5.79 -2.88
C ALA A 58 -3.71 5.78 -3.92
N SER A 59 -2.56 6.32 -3.55
CA SER A 59 -1.34 6.27 -4.36
C SER A 59 -0.13 5.95 -3.48
N ALA A 60 0.83 5.24 -4.06
CA ALA A 60 2.11 4.91 -3.45
C ALA A 60 3.18 4.85 -4.53
N GLY A 61 4.44 4.97 -4.13
CA GLY A 61 5.59 4.85 -5.02
C GLY A 61 6.75 4.16 -4.33
N LEU A 62 7.58 3.50 -5.12
CA LEU A 62 8.81 2.87 -4.66
C LEU A 62 9.97 3.39 -5.52
N ASP A 63 11.05 3.80 -4.86
CA ASP A 63 12.24 4.31 -5.52
C ASP A 63 12.92 3.22 -6.39
N LEU A 64 13.45 3.62 -7.54
CA LEU A 64 14.02 2.70 -8.53
C LEU A 64 15.35 2.10 -8.09
N GLU A 65 16.19 2.84 -7.37
CA GLU A 65 17.45 2.30 -6.88
C GLU A 65 17.20 1.34 -5.71
N LEU A 66 16.29 1.72 -4.81
CA LEU A 66 15.82 0.83 -3.75
C LEU A 66 15.23 -0.47 -4.30
N SER A 67 14.42 -0.43 -5.36
CA SER A 67 13.82 -1.64 -5.92
C SER A 67 14.86 -2.60 -6.52
N LYS A 68 15.90 -2.07 -7.19
CA LYS A 68 17.03 -2.90 -7.68
C LYS A 68 17.77 -3.57 -6.53
N ASP A 69 18.03 -2.83 -5.46
CA ASP A 69 18.69 -3.37 -4.26
C ASP A 69 17.86 -4.45 -3.56
N LEU A 70 16.54 -4.26 -3.49
CA LEU A 70 15.62 -5.26 -2.93
C LEU A 70 15.61 -6.54 -3.76
N ALA A 71 15.55 -6.45 -5.09
CA ALA A 71 15.60 -7.62 -5.96
C ALA A 71 16.92 -8.39 -5.79
N ARG A 72 18.06 -7.69 -5.80
CA ARG A 72 19.37 -8.30 -5.54
C ARG A 72 19.44 -8.97 -4.16
N THR A 73 18.92 -8.32 -3.13
CA THR A 73 18.88 -8.87 -1.76
C THR A 73 18.03 -10.13 -1.71
N ALA A 74 16.87 -10.12 -2.36
CA ALA A 74 15.97 -11.26 -2.42
C ALA A 74 16.59 -12.45 -3.17
N ASP A 75 17.28 -12.19 -4.29
CA ASP A 75 17.99 -13.21 -5.08
C ASP A 75 19.14 -13.89 -4.31
N LEU A 76 19.75 -13.17 -3.35
CA LEU A 76 20.75 -13.73 -2.43
C LEU A 76 20.14 -14.57 -1.30
N GLY A 77 18.81 -14.69 -1.23
CA GLY A 77 18.10 -15.35 -0.14
C GLY A 77 18.09 -14.54 1.16
N GLU A 78 18.48 -13.27 1.09
CA GLU A 78 18.50 -12.37 2.24
C GLU A 78 17.13 -11.70 2.43
N ARG A 79 16.96 -11.08 3.61
CA ARG A 79 15.68 -10.49 4.02
C ARG A 79 15.49 -9.12 3.37
N ALA A 80 14.97 -9.11 2.14
CA ALA A 80 14.59 -7.91 1.39
C ALA A 80 13.32 -7.25 1.95
N ARG A 81 13.48 -6.37 2.95
CA ARG A 81 12.38 -5.61 3.55
C ARG A 81 12.35 -4.17 3.07
N PHE A 82 11.13 -3.66 2.89
CA PHE A 82 10.90 -2.27 2.53
C PHE A 82 9.60 -1.76 3.15
N GLU A 83 9.53 -0.44 3.31
CA GLU A 83 8.30 0.25 3.66
C GLU A 83 7.67 0.84 2.40
N LEU A 84 6.34 0.73 2.30
CA LEU A 84 5.56 1.41 1.27
C LEU A 84 4.64 2.41 1.96
N VAL A 85 4.82 3.69 1.65
CA VAL A 85 3.95 4.76 2.11
C VAL A 85 2.85 4.96 1.07
N ALA A 86 1.59 4.83 1.48
CA ALA A 86 0.45 5.16 0.64
C ALA A 86 -0.34 6.33 1.20
N GLN A 87 -0.70 7.27 0.33
CA GLN A 87 -1.50 8.43 0.66
C GLN A 87 -2.89 8.27 0.04
N ILE A 88 -3.92 8.56 0.83
CA ILE A 88 -5.31 8.46 0.41
C ILE A 88 -5.91 9.87 0.38
N HIS A 89 -6.32 10.30 -0.81
CA HIS A 89 -6.92 11.60 -1.04
C HIS A 89 -8.39 11.46 -1.42
N ASP A 90 -9.22 12.41 -1.01
CA ASP A 90 -10.59 12.51 -1.50
C ASP A 90 -10.66 13.22 -2.87
N THR A 91 -11.87 13.35 -3.40
CA THR A 91 -12.11 14.01 -4.71
C THR A 91 -11.69 15.49 -4.76
N GLU A 92 -11.50 16.14 -3.61
CA GLU A 92 -11.05 17.54 -3.52
C GLU A 92 -9.53 17.64 -3.36
N GLY A 93 -8.82 16.51 -3.35
CA GLY A 93 -7.38 16.45 -3.14
C GLY A 93 -6.98 16.56 -1.67
N THR A 94 -7.91 16.39 -0.73
CA THR A 94 -7.59 16.43 0.70
C THR A 94 -7.01 15.10 1.15
N LEU A 95 -5.86 15.11 1.82
CA LEU A 95 -5.30 13.91 2.48
C LEU A 95 -6.20 13.49 3.64
N VAL A 96 -6.93 12.38 3.47
CA VAL A 96 -7.87 11.83 4.45
C VAL A 96 -7.27 10.73 5.29
N ALA A 97 -6.31 9.97 4.74
CA ALA A 97 -5.56 8.97 5.48
C ALA A 97 -4.19 8.69 4.84
N GLU A 98 -3.27 8.16 5.62
CA GLU A 98 -1.94 7.76 5.19
C GLU A 98 -1.60 6.41 5.82
N THR A 99 -0.88 5.57 5.09
CA THR A 99 -0.47 4.25 5.58
C THR A 99 1.02 4.05 5.40
N VAL A 100 1.61 3.30 6.33
CA VAL A 100 2.97 2.78 6.21
C VAL A 100 2.87 1.27 6.37
N GLY A 101 3.12 0.54 5.28
CA GLY A 101 3.14 -0.92 5.28
C GLY A 101 4.57 -1.44 5.21
N THR A 102 4.93 -2.37 6.10
CA THR A 102 6.20 -3.09 6.06
C THR A 102 6.03 -4.35 5.24
N TYR A 103 6.76 -4.46 4.13
CA TYR A 103 6.72 -5.60 3.23
C TYR A 103 8.04 -6.35 3.21
N GLN A 104 7.97 -7.63 2.89
CA GLN A 104 9.11 -8.43 2.46
C GLN A 104 8.91 -8.85 1.01
N LEU A 105 9.90 -8.57 0.16
CA LEU A 105 9.97 -9.15 -1.18
C LEU A 105 10.43 -10.60 -1.04
N HIS A 106 9.62 -11.54 -1.53
CA HIS A 106 9.89 -12.97 -1.41
C HIS A 106 10.02 -13.61 -2.80
N PRO A 107 11.14 -14.29 -3.11
CA PRO A 107 11.27 -15.07 -4.34
C PRO A 107 10.21 -16.19 -4.44
N LEU A 108 9.68 -16.47 -5.62
CA LEU A 108 8.71 -17.55 -5.88
C LEU A 108 9.38 -18.90 -6.19
N SER A 109 10.67 -19.03 -5.88
CA SER A 109 11.52 -20.22 -6.09
C SER A 109 10.97 -21.49 -5.48
#